data_AF-A0A803M8S0-F1
#
_entry.id   AF-A0A803M8S0-F1
#
_cell.length_a   1.000
_cell.length_b   1.000
_cell.length_c   1.000
_cell.angle_alpha   90.00
_cell.angle_beta   90.00
_cell.angle_gamma   90.00
#
_symmetry.space_group_name_H-M   'P 1'
#
loop_
_entity.id
_entity.type
_entity.pdbx_description
1 polymer ?
#
loop_
_entity_poly.entity_id
_entity_poly.type
_entity_poly.pdbx_seq_one_letter_code
_entity_poly.pdbx_strand_id
1 'polypeptide(L)'
;MDECLERLIDIIESDTELKNLIPSQRISKLVRIRLEMQAPYISKWAQALSIQALPTNVPTSFKQRAALIDEIWHAAGDDTSDFDWFVKRTVLGGIYSTTEVYMLTDKTP
;
A
#
# COMPACT_ATOMS: atom_id res chain seq x y z
N MET A 1 -5.33 -8.44 -5.60
CA MET A 1 -4.94 -7.68 -4.39
C MET A 1 -4.01 -8.53 -3.54
N ASP A 2 -4.41 -9.76 -3.21
CA ASP A 2 -3.60 -10.67 -2.37
C ASP A 2 -2.29 -11.08 -3.05
N GLU A 3 -2.30 -11.43 -4.34
CA GLU A 3 -1.06 -11.73 -5.09
C GLU A 3 -0.07 -10.54 -5.11
N CYS A 4 -0.57 -9.29 -5.15
CA CYS A 4 0.29 -8.11 -5.09
C CYS A 4 0.88 -7.92 -3.69
N LEU A 5 0.17 -8.34 -2.65
CA LEU A 5 0.65 -8.29 -1.27
C LEU A 5 1.74 -9.35 -1.05
N GLU A 6 1.50 -10.58 -1.49
CA GLU A 6 2.50 -11.66 -1.43
C GLU A 6 3.80 -11.26 -2.16
N ARG A 7 3.68 -10.72 -3.37
CA ARG A 7 4.84 -10.21 -4.11
C ARG A 7 5.54 -9.06 -3.41
N LEU A 8 4.82 -8.21 -2.66
CA LEU A 8 5.44 -7.14 -1.88
C LEU A 8 6.24 -7.71 -0.71
N ILE A 9 5.70 -8.73 -0.04
CA ILE A 9 6.37 -9.44 1.05
C ILE A 9 7.66 -10.10 0.52
N ASP A 10 7.61 -10.80 -0.62
CA ASP A 10 8.80 -11.40 -1.24
C ASP A 10 9.90 -10.35 -1.53
N ILE A 11 9.50 -9.15 -1.97
CA ILE A 11 10.43 -8.03 -2.21
C ILE A 11 11.01 -7.52 -0.89
N ILE A 12 10.20 -7.39 0.16
CA ILE A 12 10.65 -6.97 1.50
C ILE A 12 11.68 -7.95 2.06
N GLU A 13 11.45 -9.26 1.89
CA GLU A 13 12.34 -10.30 2.40
C GLU A 13 13.66 -10.38 1.63
N SER A 14 13.62 -10.18 0.31
CA SER A 14 14.79 -10.29 -0.57
C SER A 14 15.65 -9.02 -0.64
N ASP A 15 15.06 -7.82 -0.54
CA ASP A 15 15.78 -6.56 -0.68
C ASP A 15 16.43 -6.13 0.64
N THR A 16 17.67 -6.56 0.84
CA THR A 16 18.50 -6.17 1.99
C THR A 16 18.81 -4.66 2.04
N GLU A 17 18.72 -3.94 0.92
CA GLU A 17 18.97 -2.50 0.89
C GLU A 17 17.84 -1.70 1.53
N LEU A 18 16.61 -2.24 1.55
CA LEU A 18 15.48 -1.61 2.25
C LEU A 18 15.83 -1.35 3.71
N LYS A 19 16.54 -2.29 4.36
CA LYS A 19 16.93 -2.20 5.77
C LYS A 19 17.90 -1.05 6.06
N ASN A 20 18.63 -0.57 5.06
CA ASN A 20 19.58 0.53 5.19
C ASN A 20 18.94 1.92 5.01
N LEU A 21 17.70 1.98 4.50
CA LEU A 21 16.97 3.24 4.34
C LEU A 21 16.41 3.75 5.67
N ILE A 22 16.32 5.08 5.80
CA ILE A 22 15.55 5.69 6.89
C ILE A 22 14.05 5.30 6.76
N PRO A 23 13.29 5.21 7.87
CA PRO A 23 11.92 4.68 7.85
C PRO A 23 11.00 5.37 6.83
N SER A 24 11.06 6.70 6.72
CA SER A 24 10.25 7.46 5.77
C SER A 24 10.56 7.14 4.31
N GLN A 25 11.83 6.97 3.96
CA GLN A 25 12.26 6.56 2.62
C GLN A 25 11.83 5.11 2.33
N ARG A 26 11.94 4.23 3.32
CA ARG A 26 11.50 2.84 3.18
C ARG A 26 10.00 2.76 2.92
N ILE A 27 9.18 3.46 3.71
CA ILE A 27 7.73 3.53 3.52
C ILE A 27 7.41 4.08 2.13
N SER A 28 8.03 5.18 1.73
CA SER A 28 7.82 5.76 0.40
C SER A 28 8.18 4.80 -0.74
N LYS A 29 9.32 4.09 -0.63
CA LYS A 29 9.74 3.07 -1.61
C LYS A 29 8.74 1.91 -1.68
N LEU A 30 8.27 1.40 -0.54
CA LEU A 30 7.29 0.31 -0.49
C LEU A 30 5.92 0.71 -1.04
N VAL A 31 5.43 1.91 -0.72
CA VAL A 31 4.20 2.46 -1.30
C VAL A 31 4.34 2.58 -2.81
N ARG A 32 5.48 3.09 -3.29
CA ARG A 32 5.77 3.21 -4.73
C ARG A 32 5.79 1.85 -5.43
N ILE A 33 6.57 0.90 -4.91
CA ILE A 33 6.63 -0.48 -5.44
C ILE A 33 5.23 -1.05 -5.51
N ARG A 34 4.44 -0.89 -4.44
CA ARG A 34 3.09 -1.40 -4.39
C ARG A 34 2.22 -0.78 -5.48
N LEU A 35 2.27 0.54 -5.68
CA LEU A 35 1.52 1.28 -6.71
C LEU A 35 1.95 0.92 -8.13
N GLU A 36 3.24 0.70 -8.36
CA GLU A 36 3.78 0.28 -9.66
C GLU A 36 3.25 -1.09 -10.08
N MET A 37 2.86 -1.95 -9.14
CA MET A 37 2.17 -3.21 -9.46
C MET A 37 0.79 -3.01 -10.10
N GLN A 38 0.12 -1.85 -9.89
CA GLN A 38 -1.13 -1.50 -10.59
C GLN A 38 -0.89 -0.93 -11.98
N ALA A 39 0.31 -0.41 -12.29
CA ALA A 39 0.57 0.32 -13.53
C ALA A 39 0.16 -0.47 -14.80
N PRO A 40 0.41 -1.80 -14.91
CA PRO A 40 -0.04 -2.59 -16.07
C PRO A 40 -1.56 -2.65 -16.25
N TYR A 41 -2.32 -2.39 -15.18
CA TYR A 41 -3.78 -2.50 -15.12
C TYR A 41 -4.47 -1.13 -15.01
N ILE A 42 -3.74 -0.03 -15.15
CA ILE A 42 -4.23 1.33 -14.84
C ILE A 42 -5.51 1.69 -15.62
N SER A 43 -5.63 1.21 -16.87
CA SER A 43 -6.80 1.46 -17.73
C SER A 43 -8.11 0.89 -17.18
N LYS A 44 -8.03 -0.14 -16.32
CA LYS A 44 -9.18 -0.79 -15.68
C LYS A 44 -9.21 -0.53 -14.17
N TRP A 45 -8.17 0.10 -13.62
CA TRP A 45 -8.02 0.23 -12.17
C TRP A 45 -9.11 1.09 -11.54
N ALA A 46 -9.56 2.15 -12.22
CA ALA A 46 -10.69 2.96 -11.77
C ALA A 46 -11.96 2.12 -11.57
N GLN A 47 -12.26 1.18 -12.49
CA GLN A 47 -13.41 0.27 -12.38
C GLN A 47 -13.20 -0.73 -11.23
N ALA A 48 -11.99 -1.26 -11.06
CA ALA A 48 -11.65 -2.14 -9.96
C ALA A 48 -11.82 -1.46 -8.59
N LEU A 49 -11.47 -0.18 -8.48
CA LEU A 49 -11.72 0.62 -7.28
C LEU A 49 -13.22 0.84 -7.02
N SER A 50 -14.01 1.11 -8.07
CA SER A 50 -15.46 1.22 -7.92
C SER A 50 -16.09 -0.08 -7.43
N ILE A 51 -15.62 -1.24 -7.91
CA ILE A 51 -16.09 -2.55 -7.46
C ILE A 51 -15.71 -2.79 -5.99
N GLN A 52 -14.50 -2.43 -5.57
CA GLN A 52 -14.07 -2.54 -4.17
C GLN A 52 -14.88 -1.64 -3.22
N ALA A 53 -15.36 -0.51 -3.71
CA ALA A 53 -16.19 0.42 -2.96
C ALA A 53 -17.66 -0.03 -2.80
N LEU A 54 -18.09 -1.11 -3.47
CA LEU A 54 -19.44 -1.65 -3.29
C LEU A 54 -19.62 -2.18 -1.87
N PRO A 55 -20.78 -1.95 -1.20
CA PRO A 55 -20.98 -2.34 0.20
C PRO A 55 -20.69 -3.80 0.52
N THR A 56 -20.94 -4.71 -0.44
CA THR A 56 -20.65 -6.14 -0.30
C THR A 56 -19.15 -6.46 -0.30
N ASN A 57 -18.34 -5.62 -0.94
CA ASN A 57 -16.90 -5.79 -1.10
C ASN A 57 -16.08 -4.93 -0.14
N VAL A 58 -16.67 -3.89 0.46
CA VAL A 58 -15.98 -2.97 1.38
C VAL A 58 -15.29 -3.71 2.54
N PRO A 59 -15.92 -4.67 3.25
CA PRO A 59 -15.24 -5.35 4.36
C PRO A 59 -13.97 -6.09 3.91
N THR A 60 -14.03 -6.79 2.79
CA THR A 60 -12.88 -7.52 2.21
C THR A 60 -11.82 -6.55 1.72
N SER A 61 -12.21 -5.53 0.95
CA SER A 61 -11.28 -4.54 0.38
C SER A 61 -10.58 -3.73 1.46
N PHE A 62 -11.31 -3.39 2.53
CA PHE A 62 -10.76 -2.71 3.69
C PHE A 62 -9.78 -3.59 4.46
N LYS A 63 -10.11 -4.87 4.67
CA LYS A 63 -9.19 -5.84 5.30
C LYS A 63 -7.90 -6.00 4.49
N GLN A 64 -7.99 -6.09 3.17
CA GLN A 64 -6.82 -6.15 2.27
C GLN A 64 -5.96 -4.89 2.35
N ARG A 65 -6.59 -3.70 2.42
CA ARG A 65 -5.87 -2.43 2.61
C ARG A 65 -5.21 -2.37 3.99
N ALA A 66 -5.89 -2.78 5.05
CA ALA A 66 -5.31 -2.84 6.38
C ALA A 66 -4.08 -3.76 6.38
N ALA A 67 -4.19 -4.99 5.89
CA ALA A 67 -3.06 -5.92 5.80
C ALA A 67 -1.87 -5.33 5.04
N LEU A 68 -2.10 -4.66 3.91
CA LEU A 68 -1.02 -3.97 3.17
C LEU A 68 -0.31 -2.90 4.01
N ILE A 69 -1.08 -2.07 4.72
CA ILE A 69 -0.53 -0.98 5.52
C ILE A 69 0.26 -1.54 6.71
N ASP A 70 -0.24 -2.63 7.30
CA ASP A 70 0.42 -3.37 8.38
C ASP A 70 1.78 -3.91 7.93
N GLU A 71 1.85 -4.55 6.76
CA GLU A 71 3.10 -5.06 6.20
C GLU A 71 4.11 -3.93 5.92
N ILE A 72 3.66 -2.78 5.40
CA ILE A 72 4.55 -1.63 5.16
C ILE A 72 5.12 -1.08 6.47
N TRP A 73 4.31 -0.98 7.53
CA TRP A 73 4.77 -0.54 8.85
C TRP A 73 5.70 -1.55 9.50
N HIS A 74 5.39 -2.84 9.39
CA HIS A 74 6.25 -3.91 9.87
C HIS A 74 7.62 -3.87 9.18
N ALA A 75 7.65 -3.73 7.85
CA ALA A 75 8.88 -3.58 7.08
C ALA A 75 9.65 -2.30 7.42
N ALA A 76 8.97 -1.24 7.87
CA ALA A 76 9.59 0.00 8.35
C ALA A 76 10.33 -0.16 9.69
N GLY A 77 10.15 -1.28 10.39
CA GLY A 77 10.73 -1.55 11.71
C GLY A 77 9.98 -0.82 12.83
N ASP A 78 8.71 -0.51 12.62
CA ASP A 78 7.88 0.15 13.62
C ASP A 78 7.16 -0.89 14.50
N ASP A 79 7.70 -1.13 15.70
CA ASP A 79 7.12 -2.03 16.71
C ASP A 79 6.18 -1.30 17.70
N THR A 80 5.71 -0.09 17.37
CA THR A 80 4.85 0.67 18.31
C THR A 80 3.46 0.05 18.43
N SER A 81 3.05 -0.25 19.66
CA SER A 81 1.83 -1.02 19.99
C SER A 81 0.70 -0.19 20.63
N ASP A 82 0.76 1.15 20.57
CA ASP A 82 -0.17 2.04 21.29
C ASP A 82 -1.06 2.89 20.36
N PHE A 83 -1.64 4.01 20.86
CA PHE A 83 -2.48 4.93 20.08
C PHE A 83 -1.85 5.38 18.76
N ASP A 84 -0.53 5.50 18.73
CA ASP A 84 0.27 5.79 17.53
C ASP A 84 0.01 4.79 16.40
N TRP A 85 -0.27 3.53 16.71
CA TRP A 85 -0.57 2.46 15.75
C TRP A 85 -1.81 2.77 14.89
N PHE A 86 -2.86 3.33 15.50
CA PHE A 86 -4.11 3.70 14.81
C PHE A 86 -3.92 4.95 13.96
N VAL A 87 -3.21 5.95 14.49
CA VAL A 87 -2.92 7.20 13.77
C VAL A 87 -2.04 6.91 12.56
N LYS A 88 -0.96 6.15 12.75
CA LYS A 88 -0.03 5.74 11.68
C LYS A 88 -0.73 4.99 10.55
N ARG A 89 -1.62 4.04 10.86
CA ARG A 89 -2.44 3.34 9.86
C ARG A 89 -3.37 4.27 9.11
N THR A 90 -4.05 5.16 9.84
CA THR A 90 -4.99 6.11 9.23
C THR A 90 -4.26 7.04 8.26
N VAL A 91 -3.11 7.58 8.68
CA VAL A 91 -2.29 8.48 7.85
C VAL A 91 -1.74 7.74 6.64
N LEU A 92 -1.09 6.59 6.83
CA LEU A 92 -0.49 5.84 5.72
C LEU A 92 -1.56 5.30 4.76
N GLY A 93 -2.68 4.82 5.28
CA GLY A 93 -3.84 4.40 4.47
C GLY A 93 -4.43 5.54 3.67
N GLY A 94 -4.49 6.75 4.25
CA GLY A 94 -4.86 7.98 3.57
C GLY A 94 -3.90 8.32 2.43
N ILE A 95 -2.60 8.36 2.71
CA ILE A 95 -1.55 8.62 1.71
C ILE A 95 -1.61 7.62 0.56
N TYR A 96 -1.69 6.32 0.87
CA TYR A 96 -1.77 5.27 -0.15
C TYR A 96 -3.02 5.46 -1.03
N SER A 97 -4.18 5.68 -0.41
CA SER A 97 -5.45 5.77 -1.15
C SER A 97 -5.53 7.04 -2.00
N THR A 98 -5.04 8.19 -1.51
CA THR A 98 -5.01 9.43 -2.30
C THR A 98 -4.02 9.35 -3.44
N THR A 99 -2.84 8.73 -3.22
CA THR A 99 -1.84 8.53 -4.28
C THR A 99 -2.36 7.54 -5.33
N GLU A 100 -3.05 6.48 -4.92
CA GLU A 100 -3.67 5.51 -5.83
C GLU A 100 -4.73 6.17 -6.72
N VAL A 101 -5.55 7.07 -6.17
CA VAL A 101 -6.54 7.84 -6.94
C VAL A 101 -5.84 8.83 -7.88
N TYR A 102 -4.79 9.52 -7.42
CA TYR A 102 -4.02 10.44 -8.25
C TYR A 102 -3.40 9.74 -9.47
N MET A 103 -2.83 8.53 -9.27
CA MET A 103 -2.22 7.70 -10.31
C MET A 103 -3.17 7.39 -11.47
N LEU A 104 -4.50 7.35 -11.25
CA LEU A 104 -5.49 7.14 -12.30
C LEU A 104 -5.52 8.26 -13.34
N THR A 105 -5.11 9.46 -12.94
CA THR A 105 -5.15 10.68 -13.76
C THR A 105 -3.78 11.13 -14.23
N ASP A 106 -2.73 10.49 -13.71
CA ASP A 106 -1.36 10.83 -14.02
C ASP A 106 -1.02 10.45 -15.47
N LYS A 107 -0.46 11.41 -16.20
CA LYS A 107 0.00 11.28 -17.59
C LYS A 107 1.44 11.75 -17.74
N THR A 108 2.13 11.95 -16.62
CA THR A 108 3.52 12.37 -16.63
C THR A 108 4.42 11.22 -17.14
N PRO A 109 5.45 11.52 -17.96
CA PRO A 109 6.35 10.50 -18.50
C PRO A 109 7.27 9.87 -17.44
#